data_AF-A0A2N0KPW1-F1
#
_entry.id   AF-A0A2N0KPW1-F1
#
_cell.length_a   1.000
_cell.length_b   1.000
_cell.length_c   1.000
_cell.angle_alpha   90.00
_cell.angle_beta   90.00
_cell.angle_gamma   90.00
#
_symmetry.space_group_name_H-M   'P 1'
#
loop_
_entity.id
_entity.type
_entity.pdbx_description
1 polymer ?
#
loop_
_entity_poly.entity_id
_entity_poly.type
_entity_poly.pdbx_seq_one_letter_code
_entity_poly.pdbx_strand_id
1 'polypeptide(L)'
;MIPYKLAFGELRGATGGAGLVFVESTKFERPGCGTVGDLGLWHADFIPYLRRLSTFIREQNSLPAIQLGHSARKARRFRPWEGGLPLTKEARKS
;
A
#
# COMPACT_ATOMS: atom_id res chain seq x y z
N MET A 1 6.04 -5.23 -8.50
CA MET A 1 4.61 -5.09 -8.13
C MET A 1 4.19 -6.34 -7.38
N ILE A 2 3.93 -6.25 -6.07
CA ILE A 2 3.46 -7.43 -5.31
C ILE A 2 2.06 -7.77 -5.81
N PRO A 3 1.80 -8.99 -6.32
CA PRO A 3 0.44 -9.42 -6.59
C PRO A 3 -0.32 -9.47 -5.27
N TYR A 4 -1.41 -8.70 -5.21
CA TYR A 4 -2.40 -8.41 -4.16
C TYR A 4 -2.99 -9.62 -3.39
N LYS A 5 -2.48 -10.84 -3.59
CA LYS A 5 -2.90 -12.04 -2.87
C LYS A 5 -2.59 -11.99 -1.37
N LEU A 6 -1.67 -11.13 -0.92
CA LEU A 6 -1.24 -11.02 0.48
C LEU A 6 -2.08 -10.05 1.33
N ALA A 7 -2.73 -9.03 0.75
CA ALA A 7 -3.44 -8.02 1.55
C ALA A 7 -4.79 -8.51 2.13
N PHE A 8 -5.34 -9.60 1.60
CA PHE A 8 -6.66 -10.11 2.02
C PHE A 8 -6.63 -10.90 3.34
N GLY A 9 -5.45 -11.43 3.74
CA GLY A 9 -5.31 -12.28 4.92
C GLY A 9 -5.07 -11.55 6.25
N GLU A 10 -4.69 -10.27 6.21
CA GLU A 10 -4.15 -9.57 7.40
C GLU A 10 -5.12 -8.59 8.05
N LEU A 11 -6.34 -8.46 7.55
CA LEU A 11 -7.31 -7.46 8.02
C LEU A 11 -8.05 -7.86 9.32
N ARG A 12 -7.39 -8.65 10.17
CA ARG A 12 -7.86 -9.05 11.51
C ARG A 12 -8.21 -7.85 12.39
N GLY A 13 -7.61 -6.69 12.13
CA GLY A 13 -7.91 -5.45 12.84
C GLY A 13 -9.34 -4.94 12.61
N ALA A 14 -9.92 -5.15 11.43
CA ALA A 14 -11.32 -4.79 11.19
C ALA A 14 -12.27 -5.72 11.95
N THR A 15 -11.96 -7.03 12.01
CA THR A 15 -12.73 -8.00 12.82
C THR A 15 -12.55 -7.82 14.34
N GLY A 16 -11.60 -6.97 14.78
CA GLY A 16 -11.24 -6.76 16.19
C GLY A 16 -12.01 -5.65 16.90
N GLY A 17 -13.02 -5.03 16.26
CA GLY A 17 -13.84 -3.98 16.87
C GLY A 17 -13.26 -2.55 16.76
N ALA A 18 -12.29 -2.31 15.87
CA ALA A 18 -11.77 -0.97 15.64
C ALA A 18 -12.78 -0.10 14.86
N GLY A 19 -13.11 1.09 15.35
CA GLY A 19 -14.07 2.00 14.68
C GLY A 19 -13.55 2.64 13.39
N LEU A 20 -12.23 2.64 13.17
CA LEU A 20 -11.56 3.19 12.00
C LEU A 20 -10.35 2.32 11.65
N VAL A 21 -10.22 1.97 10.38
CA VAL A 21 -9.11 1.16 9.87
C VAL A 21 -8.43 1.89 8.73
N PHE A 22 -7.12 2.11 8.88
CA PHE A 22 -6.28 2.70 7.84
C PHE A 22 -5.59 1.63 6.99
N VAL A 23 -5.68 1.81 5.68
CA VAL A 23 -4.74 1.19 4.74
C VAL A 23 -3.40 1.91 4.83
N GLU A 24 -2.31 1.15 4.67
CA GLU A 24 -0.94 1.67 4.69
C GLU A 24 -0.69 2.84 3.73
N SER A 25 0.47 3.49 3.88
CA SER A 25 0.87 4.65 3.07
C SER A 25 0.90 4.33 1.57
N THR A 26 -0.16 4.74 0.89
CA THR A 26 -0.43 4.50 -0.52
C THR A 26 0.10 5.64 -1.36
N LYS A 27 0.88 5.33 -2.40
CA LYS A 27 1.54 6.32 -3.23
C LYS A 27 0.67 6.70 -4.42
N PHE A 28 0.44 8.00 -4.60
CA PHE A 28 -0.36 8.51 -5.72
C PHE A 28 0.45 8.65 -7.01
N GLU A 29 1.77 8.41 -6.98
CA GLU A 29 2.64 8.40 -8.16
C GLU A 29 3.79 7.38 -8.00
N ARG A 30 4.23 6.78 -9.13
CA ARG A 30 5.32 5.78 -9.15
C ARG A 30 6.66 6.31 -8.61
N PRO A 31 7.10 7.54 -8.93
CA PRO A 31 8.36 8.07 -8.39
C PRO A 31 8.34 8.20 -6.86
N GLY A 32 7.16 8.32 -6.26
CA GLY A 32 6.96 8.44 -4.82
C GLY A 32 7.07 7.16 -4.01
N CYS A 33 7.23 6.01 -4.66
CA CYS A 33 7.41 4.73 -3.99
C CYS A 33 8.69 4.71 -3.16
N GLY A 34 8.53 4.52 -1.86
CA GLY A 34 9.60 4.22 -0.92
C GLY A 34 10.31 2.94 -1.32
N THR A 35 9.55 1.87 -1.52
CA THR A 35 10.07 0.57 -1.96
C THR A 35 9.31 0.02 -3.17
N VAL A 36 9.86 -1.01 -3.82
CA VAL A 36 9.24 -1.70 -4.97
C VAL A 36 7.93 -2.43 -4.60
N GLY A 37 7.66 -2.59 -3.30
CA GLY A 37 6.46 -3.24 -2.76
C GLY A 37 5.33 -2.30 -2.36
N ASP A 38 5.53 -0.98 -2.35
CA ASP A 38 4.55 -0.02 -1.84
C ASP A 38 3.22 -0.07 -2.61
N LEU A 39 2.10 0.11 -1.88
CA LEU A 39 0.78 0.25 -2.48
C LEU A 39 0.70 1.52 -3.35
N GLY A 40 0.04 1.41 -4.50
CA GLY A 40 -0.10 2.49 -5.48
C GLY A 40 -1.55 2.86 -5.80
N LEU A 41 -1.77 4.14 -6.16
CA LEU A 41 -3.07 4.69 -6.55
C LEU A 41 -2.98 5.65 -7.77
N TRP A 42 -1.99 5.48 -8.64
CA TRP A 42 -1.81 6.31 -9.85
C TRP A 42 -2.51 5.77 -11.11
N HIS A 43 -3.20 4.62 -11.02
CA HIS A 43 -3.88 3.99 -12.16
C HIS A 43 -5.30 3.58 -11.78
N ALA A 44 -6.24 3.75 -12.72
CA ALA A 44 -7.65 3.41 -12.49
C ALA A 44 -7.85 1.91 -12.17
N ASP A 45 -6.99 1.04 -12.66
CA ASP A 45 -7.02 -0.41 -12.39
C ASP A 45 -6.90 -0.74 -10.90
N PHE A 46 -6.43 0.17 -10.04
CA PHE A 46 -6.38 -0.04 -8.60
C PHE A 46 -7.76 0.09 -7.93
N ILE A 47 -8.70 0.81 -8.55
CA ILE A 47 -10.02 1.14 -7.98
C ILE A 47 -10.83 -0.13 -7.62
N PRO A 48 -10.96 -1.16 -8.48
CA PRO A 48 -11.72 -2.35 -8.12
C PRO A 48 -11.19 -3.05 -6.86
N TYR A 49 -9.88 -3.04 -6.65
CA TYR A 49 -9.25 -3.67 -5.48
C TYR A 49 -9.50 -2.87 -4.20
N LEU A 50 -9.33 -1.55 -4.25
CA LEU A 50 -9.63 -0.68 -3.11
C LEU A 50 -11.12 -0.67 -2.76
N ARG A 51 -11.99 -0.82 -3.76
CA ARG A 51 -13.44 -0.98 -3.54
C ARG A 51 -13.73 -2.24 -2.72
N ARG A 52 -13.16 -3.39 -3.09
CA ARG A 52 -13.31 -4.64 -2.31
C ARG A 52 -12.84 -4.47 -0.88
N LEU A 53 -11.68 -3.84 -0.68
CA LEU A 53 -11.11 -3.58 0.64
C LEU A 53 -12.01 -2.69 1.51
N SER A 54 -12.46 -1.57 0.96
CA SER A 54 -13.35 -0.63 1.67
C SER A 54 -14.75 -1.20 1.93
N THR A 55 -15.20 -2.18 1.13
CA THR A 55 -16.45 -2.91 1.37
C THR A 55 -16.26 -3.85 2.55
N PHE A 56 -15.21 -4.68 2.53
CA PHE A 56 -14.89 -5.59 3.62
C PHE A 56 -14.75 -4.88 4.98
N ILE A 57 -14.05 -3.74 5.04
CA ILE A 57 -13.88 -2.97 6.28
C ILE A 57 -15.24 -2.50 6.83
N ARG A 58 -16.15 -2.05 5.95
CA ARG A 58 -17.49 -1.63 6.35
C ARG A 58 -18.33 -2.80 6.88
N GLU A 59 -18.20 -3.98 6.29
CA GLU A 59 -18.87 -5.20 6.77
C GLU A 59 -18.46 -5.57 8.21
N GLN A 60 -17.30 -5.11 8.67
CA GLN A 60 -16.84 -5.29 10.05
C GLN A 60 -17.26 -4.15 10.99
N ASN A 61 -18.22 -3.29 10.61
CA ASN A 61 -18.65 -2.11 11.36
C ASN A 61 -17.52 -1.08 11.63
N SER A 62 -16.59 -0.96 10.68
CA SER A 62 -15.47 -0.02 10.76
C SER A 62 -15.49 0.99 9.61
N LEU A 63 -14.97 2.19 9.85
CA LEU A 63 -14.76 3.19 8.81
C LEU A 63 -13.45 2.91 8.06
N PRO A 64 -13.46 2.78 6.73
CA PRO A 64 -12.23 2.66 5.95
C PRO A 64 -11.58 4.02 5.72
N ALA A 65 -10.27 4.10 5.98
CA ALA A 65 -9.44 5.24 5.64
C ALA A 65 -8.17 4.81 4.89
N ILE A 66 -7.54 5.74 4.20
CA ILE A 66 -6.32 5.52 3.42
C ILE A 66 -5.35 6.66 3.68
N GLN A 67 -4.08 6.32 3.92
CA GLN A 67 -3.03 7.32 4.01
C GLN A 67 -2.41 7.52 2.63
N LEU A 68 -2.56 8.72 2.04
CA LEU A 68 -1.83 9.09 0.84
C LEU A 68 -0.41 9.52 1.21
N GLY A 69 0.58 9.15 0.39
CA GLY A 69 1.97 9.50 0.67
C GLY A 69 2.87 9.61 -0.54
N HIS A 70 3.97 10.33 -0.36
CA HIS A 70 5.06 10.43 -1.32
C HIS A 70 6.39 10.40 -0.57
N SER A 71 7.25 9.42 -0.88
CA SER A 71 8.52 9.25 -0.15
C SER A 71 9.59 10.27 -0.54
N ALA A 72 9.39 11.03 -1.62
CA ALA A 72 10.26 12.12 -2.06
C ALA A 72 11.74 11.71 -2.07
N ARG A 73 12.62 12.46 -1.39
CA ARG A 73 14.07 12.13 -1.30
C ARG A 73 14.39 10.77 -0.67
N LYS A 74 13.41 10.16 0.01
CA LYS A 74 13.51 8.82 0.64
C LYS A 74 12.92 7.70 -0.24
N ALA A 75 12.47 8.04 -1.45
CA ALA A 75 11.95 7.09 -2.43
C ALA A 75 13.05 6.18 -3.00
N ARG A 76 12.63 5.13 -3.70
CA ARG A 76 13.51 4.23 -4.46
C ARG A 76 14.57 3.58 -3.57
N ARG A 77 14.11 2.85 -2.55
CA ARG A 77 14.93 1.99 -1.69
C ARG A 77 14.51 0.53 -1.84
N PHE A 78 15.44 -0.38 -1.59
CA PHE A 78 15.13 -1.80 -1.39
C PHE A 78 14.23 -1.96 -0.15
N ARG A 79 13.57 -3.11 -0.04
CA ARG A 79 12.69 -3.37 1.10
C ARG A 79 13.52 -3.40 2.39
N PRO A 80 12.93 -3.13 3.57
CA PRO A 80 13.68 -3.10 4.81
C PRO A 80 14.47 -4.39 5.09
N TRP A 81 13.90 -5.55 4.76
CA TRP A 81 14.56 -6.86 4.92
C TRP A 81 15.61 -7.18 3.84
N GLU A 82 15.71 -6.36 2.79
CA GLU A 82 16.78 -6.40 1.78
C GLU A 82 17.89 -5.38 2.12
N GLY A 83 17.89 -4.82 3.33
CA GLY A 83 18.87 -3.85 3.82
C GLY A 83 18.47 -2.38 3.66
N GLY A 84 17.35 -2.07 3.00
CA GLY A 84 16.80 -0.71 2.96
C GLY A 84 17.66 0.35 2.26
N LEU A 85 18.69 -0.08 1.51
CA LEU A 85 19.59 0.80 0.76
C LEU A 85 18.88 1.44 -0.45
N PRO A 86 19.35 2.59 -0.95
CA PRO A 86 18.89 3.13 -2.22
C PRO A 86 18.98 2.10 -3.36
N LEU A 87 17.95 2.05 -4.20
CA LEU A 87 17.93 1.20 -5.40
C LEU A 87 19.07 1.61 -6.34
N THR A 88 19.74 0.59 -6.90
CA THR A 88 20.72 0.78 -7.97
C THR A 88 20.08 1.36 -9.23
N LYS A 89 20.90 1.91 -10.14
CA LYS A 89 20.39 2.48 -11.40
C LYS A 89 19.68 1.44 -12.25
N GLU A 90 20.10 0.17 -12.26
CA GLU A 90 19.36 -0.89 -12.96
C GLU A 90 18.02 -1.18 -12.27
N ALA A 91 18.02 -1.31 -10.93
CA ALA A 91 16.81 -1.63 -10.17
C ALA A 91 15.75 -0.51 -10.17
N ARG A 92 16.12 0.73 -10.54
CA ARG A 92 15.16 1.84 -10.70
C ARG A 92 14.33 1.78 -11.99
N LYS A 93 14.78 1.01 -13.00
CA LYS A 93 14.14 0.94 -14.33
C LYS A 93 13.02 -0.10 -14.42
N SER A 94 12.95 -1.05 -13.48
CA SER A 94 11.85 -2.03 -13.37
C SER A 94 10.63 -1.46 -12.67
#